data_AF-A0A7V6Y6Y5-F1
#
_entry.id   AF-A0A7V6Y6Y5-F1
#
_cell.length_a   1.000
_cell.length_b   1.000
_cell.length_c   1.000
_cell.angle_alpha   90.00
_cell.angle_beta   90.00
_cell.angle_gamma   90.00
#
_symmetry.space_group_name_H-M   'P 1'
#
loop_
_entity.id
_entity.type
_entity.pdbx_description
1 polymer ?
#
loop_
_entity_poly.entity_id
_entity_poly.type
_entity_poly.pdbx_seq_one_letter_code
_entity_poly.pdbx_strand_id
1 'polypeptide(L)'
;MRRILTALLIAVSLLIVFSPSVMASEVKNFIKLNEPRDNFMTSSNRILIAGETVPEASVIVLVNGRQEGKELSIGAAGIFMTQVPVSSKENIITVKASFPSGSTETVTRRVYLLENESKLPELTSLIQTLKSFLILK
;
A
#
# COMPACT_ATOMS: atom_id res chain seq x y z
N MET A 1 -27.86 58.02 10.99
CA MET A 1 -27.98 56.63 11.47
C MET A 1 -28.66 55.69 10.48
N ARG A 2 -29.85 56.02 9.92
CA ARG A 2 -30.58 55.13 8.98
C ARG A 2 -29.77 54.68 7.74
N ARG A 3 -29.00 55.59 7.11
CA ARG A 3 -28.20 55.29 5.91
C ARG A 3 -27.04 54.32 6.18
N ILE A 4 -26.46 54.38 7.38
CA ILE A 4 -25.37 53.50 7.83
C ILE A 4 -25.93 52.10 8.10
N LEU A 5 -27.11 52.01 8.71
CA LEU A 5 -27.80 50.75 8.97
C LEU A 5 -28.16 50.02 7.67
N THR A 6 -28.65 50.73 6.65
CA THR A 6 -28.95 50.14 5.34
C THR A 6 -27.69 49.69 4.61
N ALA A 7 -26.59 50.44 4.69
CA ALA A 7 -25.32 50.04 4.08
C ALA A 7 -24.75 48.79 4.76
N LEU A 8 -24.87 48.69 6.09
CA LEU A 8 -24.45 47.52 6.85
C LEU A 8 -25.27 46.27 6.48
N LEU A 9 -26.59 46.40 6.35
CA LEU A 9 -27.47 45.30 5.94
C LEU A 9 -27.16 44.79 4.53
N ILE A 10 -26.87 45.70 3.59
CA ILE A 10 -26.47 45.32 2.22
C ILE A 10 -25.12 44.59 2.25
N ALA A 11 -24.13 45.10 2.99
CA ALA A 11 -22.81 44.48 3.11
C ALA A 11 -22.89 43.07 3.74
N VAL A 12 -23.71 42.89 4.78
CA VAL A 12 -23.94 41.58 5.40
C VAL A 12 -24.63 40.62 4.43
N SER A 13 -25.62 41.08 3.66
CA SER A 13 -26.26 40.24 2.63
C SER A 13 -25.26 39.81 1.55
N LEU A 14 -24.38 40.72 1.12
CA LEU A 14 -23.36 40.42 0.11
C LEU A 14 -22.32 39.41 0.61
N LEU A 15 -21.93 39.49 1.90
CA LEU A 15 -21.03 38.53 2.55
C LEU A 15 -21.62 37.10 2.65
N ILE A 16 -22.93 36.97 2.79
CA ILE A 16 -23.60 35.66 2.85
C ILE A 16 -23.63 35.02 1.46
N VAL A 17 -23.93 35.79 0.42
CA VAL A 17 -24.04 35.29 -0.97
C VAL A 17 -22.66 35.01 -1.59
N PHE A 18 -21.64 35.77 -1.20
CA PHE A 18 -20.24 35.56 -1.61
C PHE A 18 -19.41 34.81 -0.57
N SER A 19 -20.05 34.09 0.37
CA SER A 19 -19.28 33.18 1.21
C SER A 19 -18.73 32.06 0.31
N PRO A 20 -17.41 31.83 0.24
CA PRO A 20 -16.80 30.76 -0.55
C PRO A 20 -17.02 29.41 0.15
N SER A 21 -18.21 29.17 0.70
CA SER A 21 -18.69 27.87 1.15
C SER A 21 -19.08 27.03 -0.07
N VAL A 22 -18.22 27.01 -1.09
CA VAL A 22 -18.30 26.02 -2.16
C VAL A 22 -18.17 24.68 -1.45
N MET A 23 -19.26 23.92 -1.43
CA MET A 23 -19.28 22.53 -0.99
C MET A 23 -18.15 21.81 -1.74
N ALA A 24 -17.02 21.60 -1.07
CA ALA A 24 -15.99 20.73 -1.59
C ALA A 24 -16.66 19.37 -1.79
N SER A 25 -16.71 18.90 -3.03
CA SER A 25 -17.16 17.55 -3.32
C SER A 25 -16.36 16.63 -2.41
N GLU A 26 -17.04 15.95 -1.47
CA GLU A 26 -16.37 15.08 -0.52
C GLU A 26 -15.71 13.96 -1.32
N VAL A 27 -14.41 14.08 -1.54
CA VAL A 27 -13.62 13.05 -2.22
C VAL A 27 -13.64 11.86 -1.29
N LYS A 28 -14.43 10.84 -1.64
CA LYS A 28 -14.48 9.61 -0.88
C LYS A 28 -13.06 9.05 -0.76
N ASN A 29 -12.61 8.87 0.47
CA ASN A 29 -11.33 8.21 0.74
C ASN A 29 -11.33 6.82 0.14
N PHE A 30 -10.18 6.44 -0.42
CA PHE A 30 -9.97 5.12 -0.98
C PHE A 30 -8.49 4.78 -0.96
N ILE A 31 -8.19 3.49 -0.87
CA ILE A 31 -6.89 2.93 -1.26
C ILE A 31 -7.12 1.80 -2.27
N LYS A 32 -6.40 1.88 -3.40
CA LYS A 32 -6.39 0.85 -4.43
C LYS A 32 -4.98 0.29 -4.58
N LEU A 33 -4.79 -0.96 -4.20
CA LEU A 33 -3.52 -1.65 -4.35
C LEU A 33 -3.47 -2.41 -5.69
N ASN A 34 -2.66 -1.92 -6.62
CA ASN A 34 -2.51 -2.47 -7.97
C ASN A 34 -1.53 -3.66 -7.98
N GLU A 35 -0.40 -3.54 -7.29
CA GLU A 35 0.58 -4.61 -7.11
C GLU A 35 1.03 -4.69 -5.62
N PRO A 36 1.26 -5.91 -5.09
CA PRO A 36 1.02 -7.20 -5.73
C PRO A 36 -0.49 -7.51 -5.81
N ARG A 37 -0.87 -8.33 -6.78
CA ARG A 37 -2.19 -9.00 -6.77
C ARG A 37 -2.29 -9.98 -5.58
N ASP A 38 -3.51 -10.35 -5.20
CA ASP A 38 -3.67 -11.35 -4.13
C ASP A 38 -3.19 -12.72 -4.58
N ASN A 39 -2.56 -13.46 -3.66
CA ASN A 39 -1.93 -14.75 -3.90
C ASN A 39 -0.79 -14.70 -4.95
N PHE A 40 -0.08 -13.57 -5.03
CA PHE A 40 1.05 -13.39 -5.94
C PHE A 40 2.20 -14.34 -5.60
N MET A 41 2.76 -15.02 -6.60
CA MET A 41 3.91 -15.92 -6.42
C MET A 41 5.16 -15.28 -7.02
N THR A 42 6.29 -15.37 -6.31
CA THR A 42 7.56 -14.78 -6.72
C THR A 42 8.74 -15.64 -6.31
N SER A 43 9.82 -15.65 -7.09
CA SER A 43 11.13 -16.16 -6.67
C SER A 43 12.06 -15.06 -6.14
N SER A 44 11.65 -13.80 -6.27
CA SER A 44 12.38 -12.64 -5.76
C SER A 44 12.09 -12.41 -4.28
N ASN A 45 13.14 -12.15 -3.50
CA ASN A 45 13.06 -11.76 -2.08
C ASN A 45 12.68 -10.28 -1.88
N ARG A 46 12.38 -9.55 -2.96
CA ARG A 46 11.83 -8.19 -2.92
C ARG A 46 10.66 -8.10 -3.88
N ILE A 47 9.58 -7.44 -3.44
CA ILE A 47 8.38 -7.25 -4.25
C ILE A 47 8.05 -5.77 -4.40
N LEU A 48 7.43 -5.43 -5.52
CA LEU A 48 6.89 -4.12 -5.79
C LEU A 48 5.54 -3.96 -5.10
N ILE A 49 5.38 -2.87 -4.38
CA ILE A 49 4.10 -2.40 -3.84
C ILE A 49 3.74 -1.13 -4.60
N ALA A 50 2.66 -1.17 -5.37
CA ALA A 50 2.23 -0.03 -6.17
C ALA A 50 0.71 0.13 -6.12
N GLY A 51 0.25 1.37 -6.05
CA GLY A 51 -1.17 1.65 -5.94
C GLY A 51 -1.49 3.13 -6.03
N GLU A 52 -2.77 3.41 -5.81
CA GLU A 52 -3.37 4.73 -5.91
C GLU A 52 -4.22 5.01 -4.66
N THR A 53 -4.27 6.27 -4.24
CA THR A 53 -5.07 6.77 -3.11
C THR A 53 -5.30 8.27 -3.30
N VAL A 54 -6.09 8.89 -2.42
CA VAL A 54 -6.29 10.35 -2.43
C VAL A 54 -4.98 11.11 -2.15
N PRO A 55 -4.79 12.32 -2.72
CA PRO A 55 -3.67 13.20 -2.37
C PRO A 55 -3.56 13.50 -0.88
N GLU A 56 -2.35 13.83 -0.42
CA GLU A 56 -2.03 14.18 0.97
C GLU A 56 -2.28 13.06 1.99
N ALA A 57 -2.67 11.87 1.53
CA ALA A 57 -2.67 10.68 2.37
C ALA A 57 -1.25 10.27 2.75
N SER A 58 -1.16 9.45 3.80
CA SER A 58 0.04 8.76 4.23
C SER A 58 -0.13 7.26 4.09
N VAL A 59 0.82 6.57 3.48
CA VAL A 59 0.80 5.12 3.28
C VAL A 59 1.94 4.45 4.04
N ILE A 60 1.62 3.42 4.82
CA ILE A 60 2.61 2.49 5.39
C ILE A 60 2.40 1.10 4.83
N VAL A 61 3.49 0.35 4.70
CA VAL A 61 3.47 -1.06 4.29
C VAL A 61 3.96 -1.91 5.45
N LEU A 62 3.23 -2.97 5.75
CA LEU A 62 3.63 -3.98 6.71
C LEU A 62 3.82 -5.32 6.01
N VAL A 63 4.91 -6.00 6.32
CA VAL A 63 5.17 -7.38 5.91
C VAL A 63 5.13 -8.25 7.16
N ASN A 64 4.22 -9.20 7.21
CA ASN A 64 4.00 -10.08 8.37
C ASN A 64 3.82 -9.30 9.68
N GLY A 65 3.10 -8.16 9.60
CA GLY A 65 2.81 -7.29 10.75
C GLY A 65 3.94 -6.34 11.15
N ARG A 66 5.09 -6.35 10.46
CA ARG A 66 6.20 -5.40 10.71
C ARG A 66 6.21 -4.32 9.66
N GLN A 67 6.30 -3.06 10.07
CA GLN A 67 6.40 -1.95 9.13
C GLN A 67 7.74 -2.02 8.38
N GLU A 68 7.67 -1.96 7.05
CA GLU A 68 8.82 -1.95 6.16
C GLU A 68 9.04 -0.54 5.61
N GLY A 69 10.24 0.00 5.83
CA GLY A 69 10.61 1.33 5.36
C GLY A 69 9.93 2.49 6.10
N LYS A 70 9.99 3.66 5.47
CA LYS A 70 9.38 4.90 5.96
C LYS A 70 7.95 5.04 5.43
N GLU A 71 7.14 5.79 6.16
CA GLU A 71 5.84 6.25 5.68
C GLU A 71 5.98 7.04 4.37
N LEU A 72 5.08 6.78 3.42
CA LEU A 72 5.03 7.41 2.12
C LEU A 72 3.99 8.52 2.14
N SER A 73 4.42 9.77 1.94
CA SER A 73 3.50 10.90 1.74
C SER A 73 3.06 10.94 0.28
N ILE A 74 1.75 11.02 0.05
CA ILE A 74 1.15 10.93 -1.28
C ILE A 74 1.00 12.31 -1.90
N GLY A 75 1.67 12.52 -3.03
CA GLY A 75 1.59 13.77 -3.79
C GLY A 75 0.28 13.92 -4.56
N ALA A 76 0.16 15.04 -5.29
CA ALA A 76 -1.06 15.42 -6.03
C ALA A 76 -1.53 14.38 -7.07
N ALA A 77 -0.63 13.53 -7.58
CA ALA A 77 -0.97 12.48 -8.54
C ALA A 77 -1.70 11.28 -7.89
N GLY A 78 -1.68 11.15 -6.56
CA GLY A 78 -2.36 10.05 -5.86
C GLY A 78 -1.68 8.68 -6.01
N ILE A 79 -0.47 8.60 -6.57
CA ILE A 79 0.22 7.33 -6.84
C ILE A 79 1.30 7.07 -5.77
N PHE A 80 1.43 5.82 -5.34
CA PHE A 80 2.57 5.36 -4.55
C PHE A 80 3.24 4.13 -5.17
N MET A 81 4.54 4.03 -4.92
CA MET A 81 5.37 2.91 -5.33
C MET A 81 6.53 2.72 -4.36
N THR A 82 6.73 1.49 -3.87
CA THR A 82 7.88 1.13 -3.02
C THR A 82 8.24 -0.35 -3.22
N GLN A 83 9.40 -0.77 -2.72
CA GLN A 83 9.79 -2.17 -2.68
C GLN A 83 10.02 -2.63 -1.24
N VAL A 84 9.47 -3.79 -0.89
CA VAL A 84 9.61 -4.37 0.45
C VAL A 84 10.25 -5.75 0.38
N PRO A 85 11.05 -6.13 1.40
CA PRO A 85 11.61 -7.47 1.47
C PRO A 85 10.52 -8.50 1.81
N VAL A 86 10.67 -9.71 1.28
CA VAL A 86 9.91 -10.90 1.65
C VAL A 86 10.87 -12.07 1.86
N SER A 87 10.63 -12.88 2.88
CA SER A 87 11.58 -13.93 3.28
C SER A 87 10.92 -15.23 3.71
N SER A 88 9.64 -15.21 4.04
CA SER A 88 8.86 -16.41 4.39
C SER A 88 8.30 -17.07 3.13
N LYS A 89 7.99 -18.38 3.19
CA LYS A 89 7.26 -19.07 2.10
C LYS A 89 5.91 -18.41 1.81
N GLU A 90 5.24 -17.93 2.85
CA GLU A 90 4.03 -17.12 2.77
C GLU A 90 4.28 -15.81 3.52
N ASN A 91 3.94 -14.69 2.88
CA ASN A 91 4.05 -13.34 3.45
C ASN A 91 2.69 -12.65 3.34
N ILE A 92 2.26 -12.05 4.44
CA ILE A 92 1.06 -11.22 4.48
C ILE A 92 1.51 -9.77 4.32
N ILE A 93 1.12 -9.16 3.21
CA ILE A 93 1.40 -7.76 2.91
C ILE A 93 0.17 -6.95 3.27
N THR A 94 0.31 -6.01 4.18
CA THR A 94 -0.76 -5.11 4.62
C THR A 94 -0.36 -3.69 4.26
N VAL A 95 -1.15 -3.02 3.43
CA VAL A 95 -0.95 -1.62 3.06
C VAL A 95 -2.03 -0.79 3.73
N LYS A 96 -1.63 0.14 4.59
CA LYS A 96 -2.55 1.02 5.32
C LYS A 96 -2.40 2.45 4.83
N ALA A 97 -3.51 3.06 4.43
CA ALA A 97 -3.60 4.49 4.16
C ALA A 97 -4.23 5.21 5.36
N SER A 98 -3.66 6.36 5.71
CA SER A 98 -4.21 7.35 6.63
C SER A 98 -4.54 8.61 5.83
N PHE A 99 -5.76 9.10 5.96
CA PHE A 99 -6.26 10.21 5.15
C PHE A 99 -6.25 11.53 5.93
N PRO A 100 -6.25 12.70 5.24
CA PRO A 100 -6.33 14.01 5.90
C PRO A 100 -7.55 14.18 6.82
N SER A 101 -8.65 13.45 6.56
CA SER A 101 -9.83 13.42 7.43
C SER A 101 -9.62 12.69 8.76
N GLY A 102 -8.46 12.04 8.95
CA GLY A 102 -8.14 11.22 10.13
C GLY A 102 -8.64 9.77 10.05
N SER A 103 -9.46 9.43 9.06
CA SER A 103 -9.85 8.04 8.80
C SER A 103 -8.70 7.23 8.20
N THR A 104 -8.80 5.90 8.27
CA THR A 104 -7.79 4.98 7.72
C THR A 104 -8.45 3.83 6.98
N GLU A 105 -7.82 3.36 5.91
CA GLU A 105 -8.22 2.14 5.20
C GLU A 105 -7.02 1.19 5.05
N THR A 106 -7.31 -0.09 4.82
CA THR A 106 -6.28 -1.13 4.74
C THR A 106 -6.62 -2.14 3.66
N VAL A 107 -5.60 -2.56 2.91
CA VAL A 107 -5.67 -3.63 1.92
C VAL A 107 -4.62 -4.68 2.26
N THR A 108 -5.02 -5.94 2.22
CA THR A 108 -4.13 -7.08 2.51
C THR A 108 -3.98 -7.96 1.28
N ARG A 109 -2.77 -8.48 1.05
CA ARG A 109 -2.43 -9.44 -0.01
C ARG A 109 -1.58 -10.56 0.55
N ARG A 110 -1.83 -11.78 0.11
CA ARG A 110 -0.89 -12.90 0.31
C ARG A 110 0.12 -12.95 -0.82
N VAL A 111 1.39 -13.13 -0.45
CA VAL A 111 2.52 -13.29 -1.37
C VAL A 111 3.30 -14.54 -1.02
N TYR A 112 3.52 -15.41 -1.99
CA TYR A 112 4.24 -16.67 -1.82
C TYR A 112 5.65 -16.57 -2.41
N LEU A 113 6.66 -16.83 -1.58
CA LEU A 113 8.05 -16.93 -2.02
C LEU A 113 8.34 -18.38 -2.40
N LEU A 114 8.61 -18.60 -3.68
CA LEU A 114 9.03 -19.89 -4.21
C LEU A 114 10.47 -20.18 -3.74
N GLU A 115 10.67 -21.35 -3.15
CA GLU A 115 12.02 -21.82 -2.86
C GLU A 115 12.76 -22.04 -4.17
N ASN A 116 13.99 -21.52 -4.26
CA ASN A 116 14.84 -21.80 -5.41
C ASN A 116 15.16 -23.30 -5.42
N GLU A 117 14.82 -23.99 -6.51
CA GLU A 117 15.06 -25.43 -6.68
C GLU A 117 16.55 -25.81 -6.61
N SER A 118 17.45 -24.83 -6.60
CA SER A 118 18.90 -24.98 -6.39
C SER A 118 19.30 -25.57 -5.03
N LYS A 119 18.35 -25.80 -4.10
CA LYS A 119 18.57 -26.51 -2.83
C LYS A 119 18.19 -27.99 -2.86
N LEU A 120 17.80 -28.54 -4.01
CA LEU A 120 17.72 -30.00 -4.14
C LEU A 120 19.14 -30.55 -3.99
N PRO A 121 19.38 -31.52 -3.07
CA PRO A 121 20.69 -32.17 -2.99
C PRO A 121 21.05 -32.62 -4.40
N GLU A 122 22.26 -32.27 -4.85
CA GLU A 122 22.68 -32.54 -6.23
C GLU A 122 22.34 -33.99 -6.54
N LEU A 123 21.55 -34.22 -7.60
CA LEU A 123 21.09 -35.56 -7.98
C LEU A 123 22.26 -36.55 -8.07
N THR A 124 23.46 -36.05 -8.37
CA THR A 124 24.75 -36.73 -8.30
C THR A 124 25.04 -37.35 -6.93
N SER A 125 24.86 -36.62 -5.84
CA SER A 125 25.03 -37.12 -4.47
C SER A 125 24.04 -38.22 -4.16
N LEU A 126 22.77 -38.06 -4.56
CA LEU A 126 21.72 -39.07 -4.33
C LEU A 126 21.98 -40.35 -5.12
N ILE A 127 22.40 -40.22 -6.39
CA ILE A 127 22.81 -41.34 -7.24
C ILE A 127 24.04 -42.04 -6.65
N GLN A 128 25.01 -41.30 -6.11
CA GLN A 128 26.21 -41.88 -5.52
C GLN A 128 25.89 -42.64 -4.22
N THR A 129 25.02 -42.10 -3.38
CA THR A 129 24.53 -42.79 -2.18
C THR A 129 23.81 -44.09 -2.57
N LEU A 130 22.89 -44.05 -3.54
CA LEU A 130 22.18 -45.24 -4.02
C LEU A 130 23.14 -46.28 -4.61
N LYS A 131 24.13 -45.87 -5.40
CA LYS A 131 25.18 -46.76 -5.91
C LYS A 131 25.95 -47.42 -4.77
N SER A 132 26.34 -46.67 -3.73
CA SER A 132 27.06 -47.26 -2.60
C SER A 132 26.23 -48.33 -1.87
N PHE A 133 24.93 -48.11 -1.69
CA PHE A 133 24.04 -49.12 -1.09
C PHE A 133 23.82 -50.35 -1.98
N LEU A 134 23.80 -50.18 -3.31
CA LEU A 134 23.60 -51.27 -4.27
C LEU A 134 24.86 -52.13 -4.48
N ILE A 135 26.05 -51.58 -4.23
CA ILE A 135 27.34 -52.28 -4.40
C ILE A 135 27.73 -53.07 -3.13
N LEU A 136 27.13 -52.73 -1.98
CA LEU A 136 27.38 -53.39 -0.68
C LEU A 136 26.54 -54.66 -0.43
N LYS A 137 25.96 -55.26 -1.48
CA LYS A 137 25.19 -56.52 -1.42
C LYS A 137 25.76 -57.55 -2.39
#